data_AF-A0A3E0W5S9-F1
#
_entry.id   AF-A0A3E0W5S9-F1
#
_cell.length_a   1.000
_cell.length_b   1.000
_cell.length_c   1.000
_cell.angle_alpha   90.00
_cell.angle_beta   90.00
_cell.angle_gamma   90.00
#
_symmetry.space_group_name_H-M   'P 1'
#
loop_
_entity.id
_entity.type
_entity.pdbx_description
1 polymer ?
#
loop_
_entity_poly.entity_id
_entity_poly.type
_entity_poly.pdbx_seq_one_letter_code
_entity_poly.pdbx_strand_id
1 'polypeptide(L)'
;MVTHIDSADTRPLLPPSYSSGNDAELHIRRGIGALRDREEVEAKLAPESPEFAADELHPIVWRAAAVIQDKGEYRVAVAQAALALAMHVKARTKSKPTDRKLMQEAFSPEEPKAGAARLHFSGGPEDESWRSRESGLHLIAQGAFAGIRNISARRRAVARAHRN
;
A
#
# COMPACT_ATOMS: atom_id res chain seq x y z
N MET A 1 12.90 -27.73 22.59
CA MET A 1 11.73 -28.39 23.19
C MET A 1 11.43 -27.64 24.48
N VAL A 2 10.54 -26.64 24.46
CA VAL A 2 10.16 -25.86 25.66
C VAL A 2 8.89 -26.50 26.20
N THR A 3 9.06 -27.45 27.10
CA THR A 3 7.96 -28.13 27.79
C THR A 3 7.69 -27.39 29.09
N HIS A 4 6.49 -26.83 29.21
CA HIS A 4 5.94 -26.08 30.34
C HIS A 4 6.13 -24.55 30.26
N ILE A 5 5.07 -23.88 29.80
CA ILE A 5 4.82 -22.47 30.09
C ILE A 5 3.92 -22.46 31.33
N ASP A 6 4.34 -21.75 32.37
CA ASP A 6 3.54 -21.55 33.59
C ASP A 6 2.54 -20.42 33.36
N SER A 7 1.25 -20.76 33.37
CA SER A 7 0.14 -19.82 33.15
C SER A 7 0.00 -18.77 34.27
N ALA A 8 0.68 -18.96 35.41
CA ALA A 8 0.68 -18.03 36.54
C ALA A 8 1.85 -17.04 36.54
N ASP A 9 2.76 -17.10 35.56
CA ASP A 9 3.88 -16.17 35.49
C ASP A 9 3.42 -14.76 35.08
N THR A 10 3.34 -13.87 36.08
CA THR A 10 2.94 -12.47 35.92
C THR A 10 4.14 -11.53 35.81
N ARG A 11 5.38 -12.06 35.72
CA ARG A 11 6.57 -11.23 35.61
C ARG A 11 6.50 -10.37 34.34
N PRO A 12 6.90 -9.08 34.42
CA PRO A 12 6.90 -8.21 33.26
C PRO A 12 7.89 -8.73 32.22
N LEU A 13 7.47 -8.76 30.96
CA LEU A 13 8.32 -9.16 29.84
C LEU A 13 9.48 -8.17 29.68
N LEU A 14 10.70 -8.59 30.03
CA LEU A 14 11.94 -7.80 29.89
C LEU A 14 12.13 -7.35 28.43
N PRO A 15 12.63 -6.15 28.13
CA PRO A 15 12.84 -5.72 26.74
C PRO A 15 13.76 -6.68 25.98
N PRO A 16 13.54 -6.90 24.67
CA PRO A 16 14.30 -7.86 23.90
C PRO A 16 15.79 -7.52 23.94
N SER A 17 16.63 -8.47 24.35
CA SER A 17 18.06 -8.35 24.07
C SER A 17 18.26 -8.58 22.57
N TYR A 18 18.91 -7.65 21.88
CA TYR A 18 19.16 -7.74 20.43
C TYR A 18 20.09 -8.91 20.03
N SER A 19 20.47 -9.81 20.96
CA SER A 19 21.51 -10.82 20.74
C SER A 19 21.14 -12.28 21.03
N SER A 20 19.87 -12.68 21.08
CA SER A 20 19.58 -14.13 21.16
C SER A 20 18.47 -14.57 20.22
N GLY A 21 18.76 -15.64 19.47
CA GLY A 21 17.92 -16.20 18.41
C GLY A 21 16.75 -17.00 18.95
N ASN A 22 15.86 -16.36 19.71
CA ASN A 22 14.66 -17.00 20.21
C ASN A 22 13.43 -16.43 19.49
N ASP A 23 13.21 -16.92 18.26
CA ASP A 23 12.01 -16.61 17.45
C ASP A 23 10.72 -16.81 18.26
N ALA A 24 10.72 -17.73 19.22
CA ALA A 24 9.62 -18.00 20.13
C ALA A 24 9.19 -16.76 20.93
N GLU A 25 10.11 -15.96 21.48
CA GLU A 25 9.77 -14.77 22.26
C GLU A 25 9.12 -13.69 21.37
N LEU A 26 9.66 -13.51 20.16
CA LEU A 26 9.08 -12.60 19.17
C LEU A 26 7.66 -13.05 18.77
N HIS A 27 7.44 -14.35 18.56
CA HIS A 27 6.13 -14.91 18.24
C HIS A 27 5.14 -14.75 19.39
N ILE A 28 5.58 -14.97 20.65
CA ILE A 28 4.76 -14.77 21.85
C ILE A 28 4.36 -13.30 21.98
N ARG A 29 5.28 -12.35 21.82
CA ARG A 29 4.95 -10.90 21.86
C ARG A 29 3.97 -10.49 20.77
N ARG A 30 4.15 -11.02 19.54
CA ARG A 30 3.20 -10.79 18.44
C ARG A 30 1.82 -11.36 18.76
N GLY A 31 1.78 -12.56 19.35
CA GLY A 31 0.54 -13.18 19.80
C GLY A 31 -0.17 -12.36 20.87
N ILE A 32 0.57 -11.89 21.88
CA ILE A 32 0.03 -11.03 22.95
C ILE A 32 -0.48 -9.70 22.39
N GLY A 33 0.27 -9.07 21.48
CA GLY A 33 -0.18 -7.85 20.80
C GLY A 33 -1.46 -8.08 20.01
N ALA A 34 -1.50 -9.13 19.19
CA ALA A 34 -2.69 -9.49 18.41
C ALA A 34 -3.91 -9.80 19.29
N LEU A 35 -3.72 -10.42 20.45
CA LEU A 35 -4.80 -10.71 21.42
C LEU A 35 -5.27 -9.45 22.15
N ARG A 36 -4.34 -8.59 22.57
CA ARG A 36 -4.65 -7.34 23.27
C ARG A 36 -5.41 -6.37 22.38
N ASP A 37 -5.00 -6.28 21.12
CA ASP A 37 -5.61 -5.37 20.15
C ASP A 37 -6.86 -5.99 19.54
N ARG A 38 -7.19 -7.27 19.81
CA ARG A 38 -8.31 -7.98 19.17
C ARG A 38 -9.65 -7.30 19.42
N GLU A 39 -9.97 -6.98 20.67
CA GLU A 39 -11.25 -6.33 21.01
C GLU A 39 -11.33 -4.91 20.44
N GLU A 40 -10.20 -4.18 20.42
CA GLU A 40 -10.12 -2.85 19.82
C GLU A 40 -10.26 -2.89 18.29
N VAL A 41 -9.60 -3.84 17.64
CA VAL A 41 -9.69 -4.14 16.21
C VAL A 41 -11.12 -4.55 15.86
N GLU A 42 -11.73 -5.45 16.64
CA GLU A 42 -13.10 -5.91 16.43
C GLU A 42 -14.11 -4.78 16.65
N ALA A 43 -13.92 -3.91 17.63
CA ALA A 43 -14.79 -2.75 17.85
C ALA A 43 -14.60 -1.64 16.80
N LYS A 44 -13.38 -1.39 16.33
CA LYS A 44 -13.07 -0.34 15.34
C LYS A 44 -13.23 -0.79 13.88
N LEU A 45 -13.19 -2.10 13.63
CA LEU A 45 -13.41 -2.74 12.32
C LEU A 45 -14.71 -3.56 12.28
N ALA A 46 -15.54 -3.49 13.32
CA ALA A 46 -16.96 -3.86 13.29
C ALA A 46 -17.65 -3.15 12.10
N PRO A 47 -18.79 -3.67 11.59
CA PRO A 47 -19.26 -3.39 10.24
C PRO A 47 -19.94 -2.02 10.14
N GLU A 48 -19.15 -0.97 10.28
CA GLU A 48 -19.48 0.38 9.82
C GLU A 48 -18.48 0.88 8.78
N SER A 49 -17.51 0.04 8.39
CA SER A 49 -16.74 0.31 7.17
C SER A 49 -17.63 0.00 5.97
N PRO A 50 -17.73 0.91 4.98
CA PRO A 50 -18.41 0.62 3.74
C PRO A 50 -17.88 -0.69 3.16
N GLU A 51 -18.75 -1.70 3.04
CA GLU A 51 -18.42 -2.91 2.29
C GLU A 51 -18.33 -2.50 0.82
N PHE A 52 -17.12 -2.53 0.28
CA PHE A 52 -16.88 -2.30 -1.14
C PHE A 52 -16.64 -3.65 -1.81
N ALA A 53 -17.52 -4.01 -2.74
CA ALA A 53 -17.35 -5.22 -3.52
C ALA A 53 -16.15 -5.02 -4.46
N ALA A 54 -15.10 -5.82 -4.30
CA ALA A 54 -13.83 -5.59 -5.00
C ALA A 54 -13.96 -5.67 -6.54
N ASP A 55 -15.00 -6.32 -7.03
CA ASP A 55 -15.40 -6.39 -8.43
C ASP A 55 -16.01 -5.09 -8.98
N GLU A 56 -16.36 -4.13 -8.12
CA GLU A 56 -16.75 -2.77 -8.51
C GLU A 56 -15.53 -1.87 -8.81
N LEU A 57 -14.30 -2.34 -8.55
CA LEU A 57 -13.11 -1.61 -8.97
C LEU A 57 -13.08 -1.45 -10.50
N HIS A 58 -12.44 -0.38 -10.96
CA HIS A 58 -12.27 -0.14 -12.39
C HIS A 58 -11.66 -1.39 -13.08
N PRO A 59 -12.21 -1.86 -14.23
CA PRO A 59 -11.88 -3.18 -14.79
C PRO A 59 -10.39 -3.43 -15.05
N ILE A 60 -9.62 -2.37 -15.35
CA ILE A 60 -8.16 -2.46 -15.54
C ILE A 60 -7.44 -2.89 -14.26
N VAL A 61 -7.91 -2.38 -13.13
CA VAL A 61 -7.35 -2.68 -11.80
C VAL A 61 -7.84 -4.06 -11.37
N TRP A 62 -9.15 -4.29 -11.44
CA TRP A 62 -9.74 -5.53 -10.93
C TRP A 62 -9.28 -6.77 -11.70
N ARG A 63 -9.29 -6.74 -13.04
CA ARG A 63 -8.90 -7.91 -13.86
C ARG A 63 -7.45 -8.34 -13.62
N ALA A 64 -6.57 -7.40 -13.26
CA ALA A 64 -5.18 -7.70 -12.96
C ALA A 64 -4.99 -8.30 -11.55
N ALA A 65 -5.90 -8.03 -10.62
CA ALA A 65 -5.81 -8.44 -9.23
C ALA A 65 -6.65 -9.67 -8.88
N ALA A 66 -7.84 -9.83 -9.47
CA ALA A 66 -8.88 -10.78 -9.05
C ALA A 66 -8.35 -12.20 -8.79
N VAL A 67 -7.75 -12.83 -9.80
CA VAL A 67 -7.23 -14.22 -9.72
C VAL A 67 -6.17 -14.39 -8.64
N ILE A 68 -5.42 -13.34 -8.32
CA ILE A 68 -4.33 -13.37 -7.34
C ILE A 68 -4.88 -13.14 -5.94
N GLN A 69 -5.85 -12.24 -5.83
CA GLN A 69 -6.58 -11.96 -4.60
C GLN A 69 -7.37 -13.19 -4.13
N ASP A 70 -8.04 -13.92 -5.04
CA ASP A 70 -8.77 -15.15 -4.73
C ASP A 70 -7.84 -16.26 -4.18
N LYS A 71 -6.55 -16.21 -4.52
CA LYS A 71 -5.52 -17.11 -4.00
C LYS A 71 -4.94 -16.66 -2.65
N GLY A 72 -5.41 -15.55 -2.09
CA GLY A 72 -4.92 -14.97 -0.83
C GLY A 72 -3.61 -14.18 -0.96
N GLU A 73 -3.11 -13.95 -2.17
CA GLU A 73 -1.81 -13.30 -2.42
C GLU A 73 -1.96 -11.78 -2.59
N TYR A 74 -2.54 -11.11 -1.58
CA TYR A 74 -2.98 -9.71 -1.66
C TYR A 74 -1.87 -8.72 -2.07
N ARG A 75 -0.64 -8.92 -1.59
CA ARG A 75 0.49 -8.05 -1.94
C ARG A 75 0.84 -8.11 -3.43
N VAL A 76 0.76 -9.30 -4.00
CA VAL A 76 1.02 -9.55 -5.41
C VAL A 76 -0.15 -9.01 -6.24
N ALA A 77 -1.39 -9.18 -5.77
CA ALA A 77 -2.57 -8.62 -6.41
C ALA A 77 -2.48 -7.09 -6.53
N VAL A 78 -2.10 -6.39 -5.45
CA VAL A 78 -1.88 -4.93 -5.46
C VAL A 78 -0.77 -4.53 -6.41
N ALA A 79 0.34 -5.30 -6.47
CA ALA A 79 1.43 -5.01 -7.39
C ALA A 79 1.01 -5.14 -8.86
N GLN A 80 0.23 -6.16 -9.20
CA GLN A 80 -0.28 -6.38 -10.55
C GLN A 80 -1.32 -5.32 -10.96
N ALA A 81 -2.25 -4.97 -10.06
CA ALA A 81 -3.16 -3.85 -10.25
C ALA A 81 -2.43 -2.53 -10.57
N ALA A 82 -1.41 -2.20 -9.78
CA ALA A 82 -0.63 -0.98 -9.99
C ALA A 82 0.15 -1.01 -11.32
N LEU A 83 0.70 -2.17 -11.69
CA LEU A 83 1.38 -2.34 -12.97
C LEU A 83 0.42 -2.17 -14.16
N ALA A 84 -0.76 -2.79 -14.10
CA ALA A 84 -1.78 -2.68 -15.14
C ALA A 84 -2.23 -1.23 -15.33
N LEU A 85 -2.45 -0.50 -14.23
CA LEU A 85 -2.78 0.93 -14.27
C LEU A 85 -1.65 1.75 -14.91
N ALA A 86 -0.39 1.52 -14.52
CA ALA A 86 0.76 2.23 -15.09
C ALA A 86 0.88 1.99 -16.60
N MET A 87 0.71 0.75 -17.05
CA MET A 87 0.74 0.42 -18.48
C MET A 87 -0.41 1.10 -19.23
N HIS A 88 -1.60 1.16 -18.64
CA HIS A 88 -2.72 1.87 -19.25
C HIS A 88 -2.45 3.37 -19.40
N VAL A 89 -1.96 4.02 -18.35
CA VAL A 89 -1.61 5.45 -18.37
C VAL A 89 -0.51 5.72 -19.39
N LYS A 90 0.52 4.87 -19.44
CA LYS A 90 1.63 4.99 -20.41
C LYS A 90 1.14 4.85 -21.85
N ALA A 91 0.24 3.90 -22.12
CA ALA A 91 -0.35 3.72 -23.44
C ALA A 91 -1.19 4.93 -23.89
N ARG A 92 -1.91 5.57 -22.95
CA ARG A 92 -2.72 6.77 -23.21
C ARG A 92 -1.87 8.00 -23.48
N THR A 93 -0.82 8.22 -22.68
CA THR A 93 0.02 9.42 -22.77
C THR A 93 1.18 9.29 -23.76
N LYS A 94 1.47 8.06 -24.21
CA LYS A 94 2.68 7.72 -24.98
C LYS A 94 3.97 8.19 -24.28
N SER A 95 3.92 8.27 -22.95
CA SER A 95 5.01 8.78 -22.13
C SER A 95 6.18 7.79 -22.07
N LYS A 96 7.39 8.31 -21.89
CA LYS A 96 8.63 7.50 -21.72
C LYS A 96 8.86 7.05 -20.27
N PRO A 97 8.76 7.93 -19.24
CA PRO A 97 9.02 7.53 -17.86
C PRO A 97 8.09 6.42 -17.35
N THR A 98 8.46 5.89 -16.19
CA THR A 98 7.73 4.85 -15.49
C THR A 98 7.39 5.30 -14.08
N ASP A 99 6.54 4.53 -13.41
CA ASP A 99 6.32 4.59 -11.98
C ASP A 99 5.82 5.97 -11.51
N ARG A 100 6.37 6.49 -10.41
CA ARG A 100 5.99 7.78 -9.85
C ARG A 100 6.15 8.91 -10.86
N LYS A 101 7.24 8.91 -11.66
CA LYS A 101 7.51 9.96 -12.63
C LYS A 101 6.49 9.95 -13.77
N LEU A 102 6.06 8.76 -14.21
CA LEU A 102 4.95 8.62 -15.16
C LEU A 102 3.68 9.27 -14.60
N MET A 103 3.31 8.98 -13.36
CA MET A 103 2.09 9.55 -12.76
C MET A 103 2.19 11.05 -12.52
N GLN A 104 3.37 11.53 -12.14
CA GLN A 104 3.64 12.95 -12.01
C GLN A 104 3.44 13.66 -13.35
N GLU A 105 4.04 13.18 -14.44
CA GLU A 105 3.90 13.83 -15.74
C GLU A 105 2.49 13.67 -16.33
N ALA A 106 1.91 12.48 -16.24
CA ALA A 106 0.62 12.17 -16.85
C ALA A 106 -0.55 12.98 -16.25
N PHE A 107 -0.55 13.21 -14.95
CA PHE A 107 -1.64 13.90 -14.23
C PHE A 107 -1.24 15.30 -13.76
N SER A 108 -0.23 15.92 -14.36
CA SER A 108 0.18 17.27 -13.94
C SER A 108 -0.82 18.33 -14.44
N PRO A 109 -1.21 19.30 -13.60
CA PRO A 109 -2.21 20.31 -13.97
C PRO A 109 -1.68 21.37 -14.97
N GLU A 110 -0.36 21.45 -15.20
CA GLU A 110 0.16 22.37 -16.22
C GLU A 110 -0.26 21.95 -17.64
N GLU A 111 0.00 22.82 -18.61
CA GLU A 111 -0.35 22.58 -20.00
C GLU A 111 0.39 21.38 -20.64
N PRO A 112 -0.28 20.61 -21.52
CA PRO A 112 0.34 19.54 -22.28
C PRO A 112 1.57 20.03 -23.07
N LYS A 113 2.66 19.26 -23.03
CA LYS A 113 3.90 19.57 -23.77
C LYS A 113 4.08 18.60 -24.93
N ALA A 114 4.78 19.01 -25.98
CA ALA A 114 5.11 18.12 -27.09
C ALA A 114 5.88 16.88 -26.60
N GLY A 115 5.33 15.69 -26.80
CA GLY A 115 5.92 14.43 -26.31
C GLY A 115 5.61 14.09 -24.84
N ALA A 116 4.83 14.91 -24.13
CA ALA A 116 4.33 14.66 -22.79
C ALA A 116 2.84 15.04 -22.71
N ALA A 117 2.01 14.18 -23.29
CA ALA A 117 0.56 14.33 -23.21
C ALA A 117 0.08 14.12 -21.77
N ARG A 118 -0.92 14.91 -21.36
CA ARG A 118 -1.48 14.91 -20.00
C ARG A 118 -2.92 14.45 -20.03
N LEU A 119 -3.34 13.80 -18.97
CA LEU A 119 -4.69 13.32 -18.75
C LEU A 119 -5.36 14.29 -17.78
N HIS A 120 -6.26 15.11 -18.31
CA HIS A 120 -7.02 16.10 -17.56
C HIS A 120 -8.49 15.71 -17.49
N PHE A 121 -9.18 16.11 -16.42
CA PHE A 121 -10.64 16.07 -16.40
C PHE A 121 -11.23 16.95 -17.50
N SER A 122 -12.45 16.62 -17.95
CA SER A 122 -13.23 17.51 -18.81
C SER A 122 -13.45 18.86 -18.14
N GLY A 123 -13.25 19.95 -18.89
CA GLY A 123 -13.27 21.31 -18.36
C GLY A 123 -11.95 22.02 -18.67
N GLY A 124 -11.60 23.01 -17.86
CA GLY A 124 -10.37 23.76 -18.04
C GLY A 124 -9.92 24.50 -16.77
N PRO A 125 -8.70 25.05 -16.79
CA PRO A 125 -8.06 25.67 -15.64
C PRO A 125 -8.75 26.96 -15.16
N GLU A 126 -9.70 27.51 -15.92
CA GLU A 126 -10.48 28.66 -15.48
C GLU A 126 -11.45 28.30 -14.33
N ASP A 127 -11.87 27.04 -14.22
CA ASP A 127 -12.75 26.56 -13.15
C ASP A 127 -11.96 26.11 -11.90
N GLU A 128 -12.30 26.67 -10.75
CA GLU A 128 -11.69 26.33 -9.47
C GLU A 128 -11.97 24.88 -9.05
N SER A 129 -13.17 24.38 -9.33
CA SER A 129 -13.53 22.99 -9.05
C SER A 129 -12.68 22.03 -9.87
N TRP A 130 -12.42 22.37 -11.13
CA TRP A 130 -11.51 21.61 -11.99
C TRP A 130 -10.08 21.64 -11.43
N ARG A 131 -9.56 22.82 -11.05
CA ARG A 131 -8.20 22.96 -10.49
C ARG A 131 -8.01 22.13 -9.23
N SER A 132 -8.98 22.15 -8.32
CA SER A 132 -8.96 21.38 -7.08
C SER A 132 -8.95 19.87 -7.35
N ARG A 133 -9.83 19.40 -8.26
CA ARG A 133 -9.93 17.98 -8.63
C ARG A 133 -8.66 17.48 -9.33
N GLU A 134 -8.15 18.25 -10.28
CA GLU A 134 -6.95 17.89 -11.04
C GLU A 134 -5.72 17.85 -10.13
N SER A 135 -5.58 18.83 -9.23
CA SER A 135 -4.50 18.86 -8.23
C SER A 135 -4.61 17.70 -7.24
N GLY A 136 -5.82 17.37 -6.79
CA GLY A 136 -6.07 16.21 -5.93
C GLY A 136 -5.67 14.89 -6.62
N LEU A 137 -6.07 14.71 -7.87
CA LEU A 137 -5.68 13.55 -8.68
C LEU A 137 -4.16 13.45 -8.84
N HIS A 138 -3.50 14.57 -9.16
CA HIS A 138 -2.05 14.65 -9.31
C HIS A 138 -1.31 14.15 -8.06
N LEU A 139 -1.77 14.57 -6.88
CA LEU A 139 -1.15 14.19 -5.60
C LEU A 139 -1.45 12.74 -5.22
N ILE A 140 -2.69 12.29 -5.38
CA ILE A 140 -3.09 10.91 -5.08
C ILE A 140 -2.34 9.93 -5.98
N ALA A 141 -2.23 10.20 -7.29
CA ALA A 141 -1.54 9.33 -8.22
C ALA A 141 -0.04 9.19 -7.86
N GLN A 142 0.61 10.29 -7.49
CA GLN A 142 1.99 10.26 -7.02
C GLN A 142 2.14 9.51 -5.69
N GLY A 143 1.26 9.78 -4.73
CA GLY A 143 1.27 9.14 -3.41
C GLY A 143 1.07 7.62 -3.51
N ALA A 144 0.11 7.17 -4.31
CA ALA A 144 -0.16 5.75 -4.53
C ALA A 144 1.05 5.02 -5.13
N PHE A 145 1.74 5.63 -6.10
CA PHE A 145 2.92 5.03 -6.73
C PHE A 145 4.21 5.18 -5.92
N ALA A 146 4.29 6.16 -5.03
CA ALA A 146 5.42 6.33 -4.11
C ALA A 146 5.33 5.41 -2.88
N GLY A 147 4.12 5.23 -2.33
CA GLY A 147 3.85 4.53 -1.08
C GLY A 147 3.21 3.16 -1.30
N ILE A 148 1.96 3.12 -1.76
CA ILE A 148 1.12 1.91 -1.78
C ILE A 148 1.75 0.79 -2.62
N ARG A 149 2.11 1.09 -3.87
CA ARG A 149 2.81 0.11 -4.71
C ARG A 149 4.16 -0.31 -4.13
N ASN A 150 4.82 0.60 -3.43
CA ASN A 150 6.19 0.39 -2.93
C ASN A 150 6.21 -0.45 -1.64
N ILE A 151 5.09 -0.55 -0.91
CA ILE A 151 4.91 -1.51 0.20
C ILE A 151 5.03 -2.96 -0.32
N SER A 152 4.62 -3.23 -1.55
CA SER A 152 4.84 -4.54 -2.19
C SER A 152 6.34 -4.84 -2.38
N ALA A 153 7.16 -3.83 -2.68
CA ALA A 153 8.61 -3.98 -2.92
C ALA A 153 9.46 -3.94 -1.63
N ARG A 154 9.03 -3.23 -0.59
CA ARG A 154 9.77 -3.11 0.68
C ARG A 154 9.61 -4.35 1.55
N ARG A 155 10.57 -5.28 1.49
CA ARG A 155 10.88 -6.17 2.61
C ARG A 155 11.70 -5.36 3.62
N ARG A 156 11.35 -5.39 4.92
CA ARG A 156 12.18 -4.78 5.97
C ARG A 156 13.61 -5.32 5.83
N ALA A 157 14.52 -4.53 5.30
CA ALA A 157 15.94 -4.75 5.50
C ALA A 157 16.18 -4.42 6.97
N VAL A 158 16.43 -5.46 7.78
CA VAL A 158 16.91 -5.25 9.14
C VAL A 158 18.26 -4.56 8.99
N ALA A 159 18.32 -3.28 9.34
CA ALA A 159 19.56 -2.53 9.34
C ALA A 159 20.53 -3.23 10.31
N ARG A 160 21.56 -3.89 9.76
CA ARG A 160 22.71 -4.33 10.55
C ARG A 160 23.45 -3.07 10.97
N ALA A 161 23.28 -2.66 12.22
CA ALA A 161 24.13 -1.66 12.82
C ALA A 161 25.57 -2.18 12.82
N HIS A 162 26.46 -1.44 12.14
CA HIS A 162 27.89 -1.62 12.27
C HIS A 162 28.30 -1.29 13.71
N ARG A 163 28.91 -2.27 14.39
CA ARG A 163 29.68 -2.06 15.62
C ARG A 163 31.11 -1.68 15.22
N ASN A 164 31.58 -0.52 15.70
CA ASN A 164 32.99 -0.31 16.00
C ASN A 164 33.25 -0.79 17.42
#